data_AF-A0AAJ1R046-F1
#
_entry.id   AF-A0AAJ1R046-F1
#
_cell.length_a   1.000
_cell.length_b   1.000
_cell.length_c   1.000
_cell.angle_alpha   90.00
_cell.angle_beta   90.00
_cell.angle_gamma   90.00
#
_symmetry.space_group_name_H-M   'P 1'
#
loop_
_entity.id
_entity.type
_entity.pdbx_description
1 polymer ?
#
loop_
_entity_poly.entity_id
_entity_poly.type
_entity_poly.pdbx_seq_one_letter_code
_entity_poly.pdbx_strand_id
1 'polypeptide(L)'
;MITIAQRLQFEDVFPDEKKEDVVYYIKKVSKETLLRTIGFCNTNPTTNFDNFFTNPTLQDNIFEKVIRYSKKNNIKEKPILISKYASLKLSEHILAQKDLLEEPISIDEDELNLFKAFLVINTELNNNQKFDNLNSDNFEKLVDLTLTFKFPESDLALFSNDDLEFLKLIYTTIYKVDELFKFLNSNDDFVELKVEFLKSFNTDSEEEFIKHMKFLFGKLLESKITKNYTFEVDDGSALNFLKSMSSENIKIDEDFTILKNNPIYFLEDNLFSIVNYFFAVDKFYRSTKFKLKEIYESKESLKKKYGNFFGFFNKNFSEDFLMKNLLDDIFHKKYFVKKPDTEKELDGEPDYYIRYDKNIFLFENKDVLVSKSLKSSGNIDDIHSLLESKFVKDGKKSVGIGQIINSIQEIQDKKFRFDEGVNSDKKFTIYPILLIQDRIFQSPGVNYRLNDWYRSMAKEKLGTNYDKNYIKGLTVIDIDTLIFWAPYLKQKDRHFKEILIDHLKRMETHKKINASTEQEAFYRTNKNLMEQLGSISSRKIPFRIPTEDFVQMFKEVIVD
;
A
#
# COMPACT_ATOMS: atom_id res chain seq x y z
N MET A 1 15.18 -3.92 5.01
CA MET A 1 15.51 -3.77 6.44
C MET A 1 14.60 -2.69 6.99
N ILE A 2 14.09 -2.80 8.22
CA ILE A 2 13.55 -1.62 8.92
C ILE A 2 14.80 -0.79 9.24
N THR A 3 15.04 0.22 8.43
CA THR A 3 16.06 1.23 8.72
C THR A 3 15.31 2.41 9.31
N ILE A 4 15.36 2.55 10.63
CA ILE A 4 14.98 3.80 11.29
C ILE A 4 16.22 4.69 11.17
N ALA A 5 16.34 5.40 10.04
CA ALA A 5 17.43 6.34 9.82
C ALA A 5 17.02 7.71 10.36
N GLN A 6 17.98 8.44 10.94
CA GLN A 6 17.76 9.84 11.31
C GLN A 6 17.41 10.63 10.04
N ARG A 7 16.23 11.26 10.03
CA ARG A 7 15.84 12.21 8.99
C ARG A 7 16.39 13.59 9.35
N LEU A 8 17.25 14.14 8.49
CA LEU A 8 17.93 15.42 8.74
C LEU A 8 16.94 16.58 8.76
N GLN A 9 17.07 17.44 9.76
CA GLN A 9 16.30 18.67 9.97
C GLN A 9 17.14 19.91 9.68
N PHE A 10 16.49 21.06 9.55
CA PHE A 10 17.17 22.32 9.23
C PHE A 10 18.30 22.63 10.21
N GLU A 11 18.00 22.55 11.50
CA GLU A 11 18.92 22.87 12.59
C GLU A 11 20.07 21.85 12.72
N ASP A 12 19.95 20.66 12.12
CA ASP A 12 21.02 19.65 12.11
C ASP A 12 22.20 20.09 11.22
N VAL A 13 21.93 20.91 10.19
CA VAL A 13 22.93 21.33 9.19
C VAL A 13 23.22 22.83 9.27
N PHE A 14 22.23 23.65 9.59
CA PHE A 14 22.32 25.11 9.67
C PHE A 14 21.85 25.63 11.04
N PRO A 15 22.53 25.26 12.16
CA PRO A 15 22.09 25.61 13.51
C PRO A 15 22.13 27.12 13.80
N ASP A 16 22.97 27.86 13.08
CA ASP A 16 23.18 29.30 13.26
C ASP A 16 22.34 30.16 12.27
N GLU A 17 21.60 29.52 11.37
CA GLU A 17 20.71 30.21 10.43
C GLU A 17 19.27 30.22 10.93
N LYS A 18 18.54 31.30 10.64
CA LYS A 18 17.10 31.34 10.85
C LYS A 18 16.41 30.47 9.80
N LYS A 19 15.68 29.45 10.26
CA LYS A 19 14.79 28.65 9.41
C LYS A 19 13.62 29.51 8.92
N GLU A 20 13.41 29.54 7.60
CA GLU A 20 12.22 30.10 6.96
C GLU A 20 11.25 28.98 6.51
N ASP A 21 10.10 29.35 5.95
CA ASP A 21 9.14 28.38 5.41
C ASP A 21 9.62 27.73 4.09
N VAL A 22 9.00 26.61 3.70
CA VAL A 22 9.35 25.88 2.46
C VAL A 22 9.18 26.78 1.23
N VAL A 23 8.15 27.62 1.20
CA VAL A 23 7.82 28.50 0.07
C VAL A 23 8.91 29.56 -0.15
N TYR A 24 9.51 30.07 0.92
CA TYR A 24 10.62 31.00 0.87
C TYR A 24 11.82 30.44 0.10
N TYR A 25 12.17 29.17 0.34
CA TYR A 25 13.31 28.55 -0.33
C TYR A 25 12.99 28.19 -1.78
N ILE A 26 11.83 27.58 -2.06
CA ILE A 26 11.50 27.20 -3.46
C ILE A 26 11.32 28.41 -4.38
N LYS A 27 10.88 29.58 -3.87
CA LYS A 27 10.78 30.80 -4.69
C LYS A 27 12.12 31.29 -5.24
N LYS A 28 13.22 30.86 -4.63
CA LYS A 28 14.60 31.20 -5.04
C LYS A 28 15.22 30.16 -5.96
N VAL A 29 14.44 29.18 -6.42
CA VAL A 29 14.89 28.12 -7.31
C VAL A 29 14.21 28.34 -8.66
N SER A 30 14.95 28.15 -9.76
CA SER A 30 14.36 28.28 -11.09
C SER A 30 13.16 27.36 -11.32
N LYS A 31 12.18 27.86 -12.07
CA LYS A 31 11.01 27.09 -12.48
C LYS A 31 11.38 25.77 -13.15
N GLU A 32 12.35 25.79 -14.05
CA GLU A 32 12.80 24.60 -14.75
C GLU A 32 13.38 23.56 -13.78
N THR A 33 14.28 23.96 -12.88
CA THR A 33 14.86 23.05 -11.88
C THR A 33 13.77 22.47 -10.97
N LEU A 34 12.81 23.27 -10.52
CA LEU A 34 11.73 22.80 -9.66
C LEU A 34 10.86 21.74 -10.34
N LEU A 35 10.41 22.00 -11.59
CA LEU A 35 9.60 21.05 -12.32
C LEU A 35 10.38 19.73 -12.57
N ARG A 36 11.64 19.83 -13.01
CA ARG A 36 12.51 18.65 -13.17
C ARG A 36 12.71 17.89 -11.86
N THR A 37 12.82 18.60 -10.73
CA THR A 37 13.00 17.99 -9.40
C THR A 37 11.85 17.05 -9.03
N ILE A 38 10.61 17.39 -9.38
CA ILE A 38 9.43 16.54 -9.11
C ILE A 38 9.65 15.12 -9.65
N GLY A 39 10.01 15.03 -10.94
CA GLY A 39 10.26 13.75 -11.59
C GLY A 39 11.57 13.11 -11.14
N PHE A 40 12.63 13.91 -10.96
CA PHE A 40 13.94 13.45 -10.50
C PHE A 40 13.89 12.73 -9.16
N CYS A 41 13.05 13.18 -8.22
CA CYS A 41 12.87 12.53 -6.93
C CYS A 41 12.28 11.10 -7.01
N ASN A 42 11.74 10.71 -8.16
CA ASN A 42 11.27 9.34 -8.40
C ASN A 42 12.37 8.39 -8.91
N THR A 43 13.57 8.87 -9.17
CA THR A 43 14.69 8.04 -9.66
C THR A 43 15.34 7.24 -8.53
N ASN A 44 15.91 6.08 -8.89
CA ASN A 44 16.58 5.15 -7.96
C ASN A 44 18.01 4.82 -8.48
N PRO A 45 19.08 4.92 -7.67
CA PRO A 45 19.12 5.36 -6.27
C PRO A 45 18.73 6.82 -6.10
N THR A 46 17.91 7.09 -5.08
CA THR A 46 17.54 8.47 -4.72
C THR A 46 18.76 9.20 -4.18
N THR A 47 18.92 10.46 -4.59
CA THR A 47 19.94 11.37 -4.06
C THR A 47 19.81 11.55 -2.54
N ASN A 48 20.93 11.77 -1.86
CA ASN A 48 21.00 12.05 -0.43
C ASN A 48 22.04 13.16 -0.18
N PHE A 49 22.24 13.54 1.08
CA PHE A 49 23.08 14.69 1.45
C PHE A 49 24.53 14.63 0.95
N ASP A 50 25.06 13.44 0.65
CA ASP A 50 26.44 13.18 0.23
C ASP A 50 26.66 13.17 -1.29
N ASN A 51 25.60 13.28 -2.07
CA ASN A 51 25.66 13.38 -3.53
C ASN A 51 24.59 14.32 -4.10
N PHE A 52 24.15 15.30 -3.31
CA PHE A 52 23.09 16.24 -3.65
C PHE A 52 23.58 17.35 -4.59
N PHE A 53 24.80 17.81 -4.40
CA PHE A 53 25.32 19.00 -5.05
C PHE A 53 26.23 18.64 -6.21
N THR A 54 26.08 19.35 -7.33
CA THR A 54 26.99 19.22 -8.49
C THR A 54 28.32 19.92 -8.24
N ASN A 55 28.34 20.98 -7.42
CA ASN A 55 29.57 21.66 -6.99
C ASN A 55 30.29 20.88 -5.87
N PRO A 56 31.52 20.37 -6.11
CA PRO A 56 32.26 19.59 -5.11
C PRO A 56 32.56 20.35 -3.81
N THR A 57 32.83 21.66 -3.90
CA THR A 57 33.15 22.49 -2.72
C THR A 57 31.94 22.61 -1.79
N LEU A 58 30.77 22.83 -2.38
CA LEU A 58 29.51 22.90 -1.65
C LEU A 58 29.15 21.53 -1.06
N GLN A 59 29.32 20.47 -1.86
CA GLN A 59 29.11 19.09 -1.43
C GLN A 59 29.95 18.73 -0.20
N ASP A 60 31.25 19.05 -0.23
CA ASP A 60 32.17 18.78 0.89
C ASP A 60 31.78 19.57 2.15
N ASN A 61 31.40 20.85 1.98
CA ASN A 61 30.95 21.68 3.11
C ASN A 61 29.73 21.09 3.83
N ILE A 62 28.72 20.67 3.07
CA ILE A 62 27.49 20.10 3.63
C ILE A 62 27.78 18.72 4.24
N PHE A 63 28.58 17.89 3.57
CA PHE A 63 28.99 16.60 4.09
C PHE A 63 29.67 16.74 5.45
N GLU A 64 30.63 17.67 5.60
CA GLU A 64 31.29 17.92 6.88
C GLU A 64 30.32 18.33 7.98
N LYS A 65 29.36 19.21 7.70
CA LYS A 65 28.33 19.64 8.66
C LYS A 65 27.51 18.45 9.18
N VAL A 66 27.03 17.60 8.27
CA VAL A 66 26.24 16.41 8.62
C VAL A 66 27.07 15.41 9.42
N ILE A 67 28.35 15.20 9.08
CA ILE A 67 29.24 14.29 9.81
C ILE A 67 29.54 14.82 11.21
N ARG A 68 29.78 16.13 11.38
CA ARG A 68 29.97 16.74 12.70
C ARG A 68 28.73 16.56 13.58
N TYR A 69 27.53 16.80 13.03
CA TYR A 69 26.26 16.54 13.70
C TYR A 69 26.12 15.06 14.11
N SER A 70 26.37 14.14 13.17
CA SER A 70 26.23 12.70 13.40
C SER A 70 27.15 12.21 14.51
N LYS A 71 28.41 12.67 14.52
CA LYS A 71 29.38 12.36 15.58
C LYS A 71 28.95 12.92 16.94
N LYS A 72 28.50 14.19 16.98
CA LYS A 72 28.04 14.85 18.21
C LYS A 72 26.86 14.11 18.86
N ASN A 73 25.96 13.55 18.06
CA ASN A 73 24.76 12.88 18.52
C ASN A 73 24.87 11.35 18.54
N ASN A 74 26.06 10.79 18.33
CA ASN A 74 26.32 9.34 18.29
C ASN A 74 25.42 8.58 17.29
N ILE A 75 25.12 9.20 16.15
CA ILE A 75 24.32 8.62 15.07
C ILE A 75 25.23 7.71 14.26
N LYS A 76 24.98 6.40 14.35
CA LYS A 76 25.79 5.36 13.68
C LYS A 76 25.35 5.10 12.24
N GLU A 77 24.05 5.20 11.98
CA GLU A 77 23.46 4.97 10.66
C GLU A 77 23.55 6.25 9.81
N LYS A 78 23.70 6.10 8.49
CA LYS A 78 23.75 7.24 7.58
C LYS A 78 22.40 7.99 7.62
N PRO A 79 22.37 9.30 7.94
CA PRO A 79 21.14 10.08 7.91
C PRO A 79 20.52 10.16 6.50
N ILE A 80 19.22 10.44 6.45
CA ILE A 80 18.47 10.63 5.21
C ILE A 80 18.04 12.09 5.08
N LEU A 81 18.27 12.66 3.90
CA LEU A 81 17.72 13.95 3.48
C LEU A 81 16.41 13.74 2.71
N ILE A 82 16.47 12.94 1.64
CA ILE A 82 15.33 12.74 0.75
C ILE A 82 14.60 11.44 1.14
N SER A 83 13.29 11.55 1.32
CA SER A 83 12.38 10.41 1.45
C SER A 83 11.25 10.54 0.43
N LYS A 84 10.53 9.45 0.14
CA LYS A 84 9.37 9.48 -0.76
C LYS A 84 8.32 10.49 -0.28
N TYR A 85 8.04 10.51 1.02
CA TYR A 85 7.07 11.43 1.61
C TYR A 85 7.54 12.90 1.47
N ALA A 86 8.82 13.19 1.78
CA ALA A 86 9.38 14.53 1.64
C ALA A 86 9.38 15.01 0.17
N SER A 87 9.65 14.11 -0.77
CA SER A 87 9.62 14.38 -2.21
C SER A 87 8.21 14.76 -2.69
N LEU A 88 7.19 14.06 -2.21
CA LEU A 88 5.79 14.38 -2.51
C LEU A 88 5.37 15.71 -1.89
N LYS A 89 5.78 16.00 -0.64
CA LYS A 89 5.53 17.29 0.00
C LYS A 89 6.15 18.43 -0.79
N LEU A 90 7.41 18.28 -1.21
CA LEU A 90 8.06 19.26 -2.07
C LEU A 90 7.29 19.44 -3.39
N SER A 91 6.84 18.35 -4.00
CA SER A 91 6.06 18.39 -5.24
C SER A 91 4.73 19.15 -5.09
N GLU A 92 4.02 18.98 -3.96
CA GLU A 92 2.81 19.78 -3.67
C GLU A 92 3.13 21.26 -3.56
N HIS A 93 4.20 21.63 -2.85
CA HIS A 93 4.61 23.03 -2.71
C HIS A 93 5.01 23.65 -4.04
N ILE A 94 5.74 22.92 -4.89
CA ILE A 94 6.14 23.39 -6.23
C ILE A 94 4.90 23.63 -7.08
N LEU A 95 4.03 22.63 -7.20
CA LEU A 95 2.88 22.72 -8.09
C LEU A 95 1.81 23.70 -7.58
N ALA A 96 1.72 23.92 -6.26
CA ALA A 96 0.84 24.94 -5.68
C ALA A 96 1.33 26.38 -5.90
N GLN A 97 2.57 26.59 -6.35
CA GLN A 97 3.21 27.91 -6.51
C GLN A 97 3.72 28.13 -7.94
N LYS A 98 3.26 27.35 -8.92
CA LYS A 98 3.80 27.30 -10.30
C LYS A 98 3.92 28.68 -10.99
N ASP A 99 3.06 29.63 -10.62
CA ASP A 99 2.99 30.97 -11.21
C ASP A 99 3.89 32.02 -10.52
N LEU A 100 4.52 31.67 -9.39
CA LEU A 100 5.31 32.58 -8.57
C LEU A 100 6.81 32.24 -8.56
N LEU A 101 7.27 31.46 -9.55
CA LEU A 101 8.64 30.97 -9.64
C LEU A 101 9.48 31.96 -10.45
N GLU A 102 10.61 32.41 -9.87
CA GLU A 102 11.51 33.40 -10.46
C GLU A 102 12.57 32.75 -11.36
N GLU A 103 13.23 33.57 -12.20
CA GLU A 103 14.40 33.16 -13.00
C GLU A 103 15.67 33.19 -12.10
N PRO A 104 16.57 32.19 -12.21
CA PRO A 104 17.59 31.93 -11.19
C PRO A 104 18.75 32.93 -11.16
N ILE A 105 19.51 32.85 -10.06
CA ILE A 105 20.81 33.51 -9.91
C ILE A 105 21.97 32.55 -10.30
N SER A 106 21.94 31.26 -9.89
CA SER A 106 22.90 30.22 -10.31
C SER A 106 22.45 28.78 -9.94
N ILE A 107 23.05 27.74 -10.56
CA ILE A 107 22.78 26.32 -10.24
C ILE A 107 23.08 25.98 -8.77
N ASP A 108 24.19 26.51 -8.24
CA ASP A 108 24.59 26.28 -6.85
C ASP A 108 23.55 26.84 -5.85
N GLU A 109 22.95 27.99 -6.19
CA GLU A 109 21.89 28.58 -5.39
C GLU A 109 20.57 27.79 -5.48
N ASP A 110 20.21 27.31 -6.68
CA ASP A 110 19.07 26.42 -6.89
C ASP A 110 19.20 25.16 -6.02
N GLU A 111 20.34 24.47 -6.09
CA GLU A 111 20.61 23.25 -5.31
C GLU A 111 20.61 23.53 -3.81
N LEU A 112 21.23 24.62 -3.35
CA LEU A 112 21.27 24.97 -1.93
C LEU A 112 19.89 25.28 -1.37
N ASN A 113 19.07 26.04 -2.10
CA ASN A 113 17.70 26.34 -1.67
C ASN A 113 16.81 25.10 -1.70
N LEU A 114 16.96 24.21 -2.69
CA LEU A 114 16.27 22.90 -2.70
C LEU A 114 16.66 22.04 -1.50
N PHE A 115 17.95 21.96 -1.18
CA PHE A 115 18.45 21.22 -0.03
C PHE A 115 17.84 21.76 1.28
N LYS A 116 17.80 23.09 1.44
CA LYS A 116 17.16 23.74 2.60
C LYS A 116 15.66 23.47 2.64
N ALA A 117 14.96 23.51 1.51
CA ALA A 117 13.54 23.18 1.43
C ALA A 117 13.26 21.75 1.93
N PHE A 118 14.07 20.77 1.54
CA PHE A 118 13.98 19.40 2.07
C PHE A 118 14.18 19.33 3.58
N LEU A 119 15.17 20.06 4.12
CA LEU A 119 15.41 20.08 5.55
C LEU A 119 14.23 20.69 6.34
N VAL A 120 13.58 21.74 5.83
CA VAL A 120 12.38 22.33 6.45
C VAL A 120 11.23 21.33 6.45
N ILE A 121 10.95 20.70 5.30
CA ILE A 121 9.93 19.65 5.19
C ILE A 121 10.22 18.54 6.20
N ASN A 122 11.46 18.09 6.29
CA ASN A 122 11.85 17.04 7.23
C ASN A 122 11.65 17.44 8.69
N THR A 123 11.91 18.71 9.05
CA THR A 123 11.60 19.24 10.38
C THR A 123 10.10 19.10 10.70
N GLU A 124 9.22 19.47 9.76
CA GLU A 124 7.77 19.32 9.92
C GLU A 124 7.37 17.83 10.10
N LEU A 125 7.93 16.94 9.27
CA LEU A 125 7.63 15.52 9.35
C LEU A 125 8.10 14.87 10.66
N ASN A 126 9.26 15.29 11.17
CA ASN A 126 9.78 14.78 12.43
C ASN A 126 8.95 15.28 13.63
N ASN A 127 8.46 16.51 13.58
CA ASN A 127 7.57 17.06 14.62
C ASN A 127 6.21 16.34 14.70
N ASN A 128 5.78 15.72 13.60
CA ASN A 128 4.53 14.95 13.56
C ASN A 128 4.66 13.54 14.18
N GLN A 129 5.88 13.07 14.45
CA GLN A 129 6.12 11.76 15.08
C GLN A 129 6.06 11.90 16.60
N LYS A 130 5.14 11.16 17.24
CA LYS A 130 4.95 11.15 18.69
C LYS A 130 5.32 9.77 19.24
N PHE A 131 6.23 9.77 20.21
CA PHE A 131 6.72 8.56 20.88
C PHE A 131 6.18 8.42 22.30
N ASP A 132 5.09 9.12 22.60
CA ASP A 132 4.37 8.98 23.86
C ASP A 132 3.71 7.60 23.93
N ASN A 133 3.54 7.05 25.14
CA ASN A 133 2.79 5.82 25.40
C ASN A 133 3.28 4.52 24.71
N LEU A 134 4.52 4.47 24.22
CA LEU A 134 5.10 3.22 23.72
C LEU A 134 5.12 2.13 24.82
N ASN A 135 4.95 0.87 24.42
CA ASN A 135 5.06 -0.27 25.32
C ASN A 135 6.40 -0.28 26.08
N SER A 136 6.35 -0.77 27.32
CA SER A 136 7.52 -0.86 28.20
C SER A 136 8.35 -2.13 27.97
N ASP A 137 7.73 -3.21 27.48
CA ASP A 137 8.45 -4.41 27.05
C ASP A 137 9.30 -4.12 25.82
N ASN A 138 10.56 -4.57 25.83
CA ASN A 138 11.52 -4.22 24.78
C ASN A 138 11.09 -4.67 23.38
N PHE A 139 10.45 -5.83 23.23
CA PHE A 139 10.03 -6.31 21.92
C PHE A 139 8.76 -5.58 21.48
N GLU A 140 7.76 -5.47 22.36
CA GLU A 140 6.54 -4.71 22.05
C GLU A 140 6.84 -3.24 21.71
N LYS A 141 7.80 -2.62 22.39
CA LYS A 141 8.28 -1.28 22.06
C LYS A 141 8.83 -1.19 20.65
N LEU A 142 9.56 -2.21 20.18
CA LEU A 142 10.05 -2.27 18.80
C LEU A 142 8.92 -2.47 17.80
N VAL A 143 7.86 -3.21 18.16
CA VAL A 143 6.64 -3.33 17.34
C VAL A 143 5.98 -1.97 17.20
N ASP A 144 5.77 -1.26 18.31
CA ASP A 144 5.13 0.06 18.31
C ASP A 144 5.94 1.08 17.49
N LEU A 145 7.27 1.13 17.70
CA LEU A 145 8.13 1.98 16.90
C LEU A 145 8.04 1.62 15.41
N THR A 146 8.06 0.33 15.07
CA THR A 146 7.93 -0.12 13.68
C THR A 146 6.62 0.37 13.06
N LEU A 147 5.49 0.22 13.78
CA LEU A 147 4.18 0.70 13.34
C LEU A 147 4.19 2.23 13.16
N THR A 148 4.65 2.98 14.16
CA THR A 148 4.72 4.45 14.11
C THR A 148 5.52 4.97 12.93
N PHE A 149 6.66 4.33 12.61
CA PHE A 149 7.48 4.76 11.48
C PHE A 149 6.96 4.27 10.13
N LYS A 150 6.40 3.06 10.05
CA LYS A 150 6.10 2.41 8.75
C LYS A 150 4.65 2.48 8.33
N PHE A 151 3.70 2.58 9.26
CA PHE A 151 2.28 2.65 8.90
C PHE A 151 1.97 3.88 8.01
N PRO A 152 2.47 5.10 8.32
CA PRO A 152 2.24 6.27 7.45
C PRO A 152 2.92 6.18 6.08
N GLU A 153 4.08 5.52 6.00
CA GLU A 153 4.84 5.37 4.75
C GLU A 153 4.31 4.23 3.85
N SER A 154 3.62 3.25 4.44
CA SER A 154 3.16 2.04 3.73
C SER A 154 2.14 2.32 2.64
N ASP A 155 1.51 3.50 2.64
CA ASP A 155 0.64 3.97 1.57
C ASP A 155 1.42 4.29 0.28
N LEU A 156 2.72 4.61 0.40
CA LEU A 156 3.58 5.03 -0.71
C LEU A 156 4.46 3.89 -1.23
N ALA A 157 4.94 3.03 -0.32
CA ALA A 157 5.58 1.74 -0.61
C ALA A 157 5.88 1.02 0.71
N LEU A 158 5.85 -0.32 0.69
CA LEU A 158 6.16 -1.13 1.88
C LEU A 158 7.67 -1.24 2.14
N PHE A 159 8.49 -1.15 1.09
CA PHE A 159 9.94 -1.35 1.15
C PHE A 159 10.72 -0.26 0.41
N SER A 160 12.01 -0.12 0.77
CA SER A 160 12.92 0.83 0.14
C SER A 160 13.27 0.47 -1.30
N ASN A 161 13.46 -0.82 -1.60
CA ASN A 161 13.44 -1.34 -2.96
C ASN A 161 12.02 -1.82 -3.25
N ASP A 162 11.34 -1.10 -4.12
CA ASP A 162 9.93 -1.28 -4.44
C ASP A 162 9.70 -1.82 -5.86
N ASP A 163 10.74 -2.24 -6.59
CA ASP A 163 10.59 -2.61 -8.01
C ASP A 163 9.67 -3.82 -8.18
N LEU A 164 9.82 -4.84 -7.32
CA LEU A 164 8.92 -5.99 -7.33
C LEU A 164 7.51 -5.62 -6.87
N GLU A 165 7.39 -4.70 -5.91
CA GLU A 165 6.09 -4.20 -5.42
C GLU A 165 5.36 -3.43 -6.52
N PHE A 166 6.10 -2.62 -7.29
CA PHE A 166 5.61 -1.87 -8.43
C PHE A 166 5.15 -2.79 -9.57
N LEU A 167 5.96 -3.80 -9.93
CA LEU A 167 5.57 -4.80 -10.92
C LEU A 167 4.33 -5.58 -10.51
N LYS A 168 4.28 -6.00 -9.23
CA LYS A 168 3.09 -6.63 -8.65
C LYS A 168 1.88 -5.70 -8.78
N LEU A 169 2.03 -4.41 -8.45
CA LEU A 169 0.96 -3.43 -8.51
C LEU A 169 0.42 -3.22 -9.93
N ILE A 170 1.30 -3.16 -10.95
CA ILE A 170 0.87 -3.11 -12.35
C ILE A 170 0.02 -4.34 -12.69
N TYR A 171 0.57 -5.54 -12.40
CA TYR A 171 -0.11 -6.80 -12.70
C TYR A 171 -1.50 -6.87 -12.05
N THR A 172 -1.58 -6.55 -10.76
CA THR A 172 -2.82 -6.64 -9.99
C THR A 172 -3.81 -5.55 -10.37
N THR A 173 -3.34 -4.36 -10.75
CA THR A 173 -4.22 -3.28 -11.22
C THR A 173 -4.87 -3.63 -12.54
N ILE A 174 -4.13 -4.19 -13.51
CA ILE A 174 -4.73 -4.66 -14.77
C ILE A 174 -5.82 -5.69 -14.48
N TYR A 175 -5.52 -6.71 -13.68
CA TYR A 175 -6.50 -7.73 -13.30
C TYR A 175 -7.75 -7.12 -12.65
N LYS A 176 -7.58 -6.20 -11.70
CA LYS A 176 -8.71 -5.58 -10.99
C LYS A 176 -9.55 -4.67 -11.87
N VAL A 177 -8.94 -3.97 -12.83
CA VAL A 177 -9.66 -3.17 -13.83
C VAL A 177 -10.49 -4.08 -14.74
N ASP A 178 -9.93 -5.21 -15.18
CA ASP A 178 -10.66 -6.19 -15.96
C ASP A 178 -11.86 -6.75 -15.18
N GLU A 179 -11.67 -7.13 -13.91
CA GLU A 179 -12.77 -7.58 -13.04
C GLU A 179 -13.80 -6.47 -12.77
N LEU A 180 -13.38 -5.21 -12.64
CA LEU A 180 -14.29 -4.08 -12.49
C LEU A 180 -15.17 -3.91 -13.71
N PHE A 181 -14.62 -3.97 -14.93
CA PHE A 181 -15.44 -3.89 -16.14
C PHE A 181 -16.35 -5.10 -16.30
N LYS A 182 -15.89 -6.32 -15.99
CA LYS A 182 -16.78 -7.49 -15.96
C LYS A 182 -17.94 -7.31 -14.97
N PHE A 183 -17.68 -6.74 -13.80
CA PHE A 183 -18.72 -6.43 -12.81
C PHE A 183 -19.70 -5.38 -13.35
N LEU A 184 -19.21 -4.27 -13.90
CA LEU A 184 -20.06 -3.22 -14.49
C LEU A 184 -20.87 -3.72 -15.70
N ASN A 185 -20.41 -4.78 -16.37
CA ASN A 185 -21.11 -5.44 -17.48
C ASN A 185 -22.02 -6.59 -17.03
N SER A 186 -22.01 -6.96 -15.74
CA SER A 186 -22.79 -8.09 -15.23
C SER A 186 -24.26 -7.76 -15.01
N ASN A 187 -24.63 -6.47 -15.01
CA ASN A 187 -25.98 -6.00 -14.71
C ASN A 187 -26.28 -4.69 -15.45
N ASP A 188 -27.45 -4.62 -16.09
CA ASP A 188 -27.90 -3.45 -16.85
C ASP A 188 -27.99 -2.17 -16.00
N ASP A 189 -28.20 -2.28 -14.68
CA ASP A 189 -28.23 -1.14 -13.77
C ASP A 189 -26.91 -0.35 -13.77
N PHE A 190 -25.79 -0.98 -14.11
CA PHE A 190 -24.46 -0.37 -14.03
C PHE A 190 -23.97 0.23 -15.35
N VAL A 191 -24.76 0.10 -16.44
CA VAL A 191 -24.38 0.61 -17.77
C VAL A 191 -24.12 2.12 -17.75
N GLU A 192 -25.00 2.89 -17.11
CA GLU A 192 -24.83 4.35 -17.03
C GLU A 192 -23.61 4.74 -16.16
N LEU A 193 -23.41 4.04 -15.04
CA LEU A 193 -22.25 4.22 -14.16
C LEU A 193 -20.94 3.99 -14.94
N LYS A 194 -20.90 2.96 -15.78
CA LYS A 194 -19.76 2.66 -16.65
C LYS A 194 -19.51 3.73 -17.70
N VAL A 195 -20.56 4.17 -18.40
CA VAL A 195 -20.44 5.20 -19.45
C VAL A 195 -19.91 6.52 -18.87
N GLU A 196 -20.42 6.95 -17.73
CA GLU A 196 -19.92 8.18 -17.07
C GLU A 196 -18.51 8.00 -16.51
N PHE A 197 -18.16 6.80 -16.05
CA PHE A 197 -16.80 6.49 -15.63
C PHE A 197 -15.81 6.61 -16.79
N LEU A 198 -16.08 6.00 -17.94
CA LEU A 198 -15.23 6.08 -19.13
C LEU A 198 -15.08 7.54 -19.61
N LYS A 199 -16.18 8.30 -19.64
CA LYS A 199 -16.16 9.73 -19.99
C LYS A 199 -15.31 10.57 -19.06
N SER A 200 -15.23 10.19 -17.78
CA SER A 200 -14.36 10.91 -16.83
C SER A 200 -12.87 10.76 -17.12
N PHE A 201 -12.49 9.81 -17.98
CA PHE A 201 -11.15 9.64 -18.52
C PHE A 201 -11.01 10.11 -19.97
N ASN A 202 -12.00 10.85 -20.50
CA ASN A 202 -12.06 11.26 -21.90
C ASN A 202 -11.98 10.07 -22.88
N THR A 203 -12.62 8.95 -22.54
CA THR A 203 -12.72 7.75 -23.39
C THR A 203 -14.17 7.33 -23.57
N ASP A 204 -14.50 6.74 -24.72
CA ASP A 204 -15.85 6.29 -25.03
C ASP A 204 -16.04 4.78 -24.94
N SER A 205 -14.95 4.01 -24.84
CA SER A 205 -14.98 2.54 -24.78
C SER A 205 -14.02 1.95 -23.73
N GLU A 206 -14.36 0.75 -23.26
CA GLU A 206 -13.51 -0.05 -22.35
C GLU A 206 -12.16 -0.39 -23.01
N GLU A 207 -12.18 -0.71 -24.32
CA GLU A 207 -10.98 -1.05 -25.09
C GLU A 207 -9.99 0.14 -25.14
N GLU A 208 -10.48 1.34 -25.46
CA GLU A 208 -9.64 2.54 -25.47
C GLU A 208 -9.09 2.86 -24.07
N PHE A 209 -9.92 2.77 -23.03
CA PHE A 209 -9.49 2.98 -21.65
C PHE A 209 -8.36 2.01 -21.26
N ILE A 210 -8.55 0.71 -21.53
CA ILE A 210 -7.57 -0.33 -21.19
C ILE A 210 -6.29 -0.13 -21.99
N LYS A 211 -6.40 0.18 -23.28
CA LYS A 211 -5.25 0.46 -24.16
C LYS A 211 -4.44 1.64 -23.63
N HIS A 212 -5.07 2.78 -23.33
CA HIS A 212 -4.36 3.97 -22.86
C HIS A 212 -3.81 3.83 -21.43
N MET A 213 -4.51 3.09 -20.56
CA MET A 213 -3.96 2.68 -19.25
C MET A 213 -2.70 1.84 -19.41
N LYS A 214 -2.74 0.79 -20.25
CA LYS A 214 -1.58 -0.08 -20.52
C LYS A 214 -0.43 0.70 -21.17
N PHE A 215 -0.72 1.65 -22.06
CA PHE A 215 0.28 2.56 -22.64
C PHE A 215 1.02 3.35 -21.54
N LEU A 216 0.28 3.96 -20.61
CA LEU A 216 0.89 4.66 -19.48
C LEU A 216 1.75 3.70 -18.64
N PHE A 217 1.26 2.51 -18.32
CA PHE A 217 2.03 1.52 -17.55
C PHE A 217 3.31 1.11 -18.28
N GLY A 218 3.27 0.96 -19.60
CA GLY A 218 4.45 0.74 -20.44
C GLY A 218 5.46 1.88 -20.31
N LYS A 219 5.01 3.13 -20.36
CA LYS A 219 5.86 4.31 -20.13
C LYS A 219 6.46 4.35 -18.73
N LEU A 220 5.69 4.01 -17.70
CA LEU A 220 6.21 3.92 -16.33
C LEU A 220 7.33 2.86 -16.20
N LEU A 221 7.16 1.70 -16.84
CA LEU A 221 8.17 0.63 -16.87
C LEU A 221 9.45 1.08 -17.60
N GLU A 222 9.29 1.68 -18.79
CA GLU A 222 10.38 2.26 -19.57
C GLU A 222 11.16 3.31 -18.77
N SER A 223 10.45 4.22 -18.10
CA SER A 223 11.03 5.27 -17.25
C SER A 223 11.83 4.70 -16.08
N LYS A 224 11.34 3.65 -15.39
CA LYS A 224 12.11 2.99 -14.32
C LYS A 224 13.41 2.33 -14.81
N ILE A 225 13.42 1.78 -16.03
CA ILE A 225 14.62 1.14 -16.62
C ILE A 225 15.63 2.19 -17.08
N THR A 226 15.16 3.21 -17.81
CA THR A 226 15.99 4.28 -18.37
C THR A 226 16.39 5.33 -17.35
N LYS A 227 15.76 5.33 -16.17
CA LYS A 227 15.86 6.37 -15.12
C LYS A 227 15.37 7.75 -15.58
N ASN A 228 14.60 7.80 -16.66
CA ASN A 228 13.87 8.98 -17.08
C ASN A 228 12.62 9.15 -16.22
N TYR A 229 12.07 10.35 -16.19
CA TYR A 229 10.82 10.67 -15.48
C TYR A 229 9.85 11.48 -16.35
N THR A 230 10.25 11.77 -17.59
CA THR A 230 9.45 12.41 -18.62
C THR A 230 9.21 11.45 -19.79
N PHE A 231 8.12 11.66 -20.50
CA PHE A 231 7.80 10.93 -21.73
C PHE A 231 6.90 11.76 -22.65
N GLU A 232 7.06 11.55 -23.96
CA GLU A 232 6.25 12.21 -24.99
C GLU A 232 5.08 11.31 -25.44
N VAL A 233 4.02 11.95 -25.93
CA VAL A 233 2.79 11.29 -26.38
C VAL A 233 2.32 11.88 -27.71
N ASP A 234 2.53 11.13 -28.79
CA ASP A 234 2.17 11.58 -30.14
C ASP A 234 0.71 11.25 -30.52
N ASP A 235 0.15 10.20 -29.93
CA ASP A 235 -1.21 9.74 -30.22
C ASP A 235 -2.24 10.67 -29.57
N GLY A 236 -3.12 11.26 -30.38
CA GLY A 236 -4.07 12.28 -29.94
C GLY A 236 -5.10 11.78 -28.92
N SER A 237 -5.54 10.51 -29.01
CA SER A 237 -6.49 9.96 -28.03
C SER A 237 -5.80 9.63 -26.71
N ALA A 238 -4.57 9.09 -26.75
CA ALA A 238 -3.74 8.90 -25.57
C ALA A 238 -3.43 10.22 -24.88
N LEU A 239 -3.13 11.27 -25.65
CA LEU A 239 -2.92 12.62 -25.12
C LEU A 239 -4.14 13.14 -24.37
N ASN A 240 -5.34 13.01 -24.96
CA ASN A 240 -6.59 13.46 -24.34
C ASN A 240 -6.94 12.67 -23.07
N PHE A 241 -6.66 11.36 -23.06
CA PHE A 241 -6.81 10.50 -21.88
C PHE A 241 -5.87 10.91 -20.76
N LEU A 242 -4.58 11.09 -21.05
CA LEU A 242 -3.58 11.47 -20.06
C LEU A 242 -3.81 12.88 -19.50
N LYS A 243 -4.29 13.81 -20.34
CA LYS A 243 -4.71 15.15 -19.89
C LYS A 243 -5.83 15.10 -18.85
N SER A 244 -6.73 14.11 -18.90
CA SER A 244 -7.82 13.94 -17.91
C SER A 244 -7.30 13.62 -16.50
N MET A 245 -6.04 13.22 -16.38
CA MET A 245 -5.36 12.85 -15.14
C MET A 245 -4.19 13.80 -14.82
N SER A 246 -4.22 15.00 -15.40
CA SER A 246 -3.30 16.08 -15.10
C SER A 246 -4.10 17.28 -14.58
N SER A 247 -3.54 18.00 -13.61
CA SER A 247 -4.13 19.24 -13.11
C SER A 247 -3.09 20.34 -13.08
N GLU A 248 -3.50 21.54 -13.48
CA GLU A 248 -2.69 22.75 -13.36
C GLU A 248 -2.77 23.38 -11.96
N ASN A 249 -3.84 23.07 -11.21
CA ASN A 249 -4.09 23.62 -9.89
C ASN A 249 -3.91 22.55 -8.82
N ILE A 250 -2.86 22.69 -8.00
CA ILE A 250 -2.62 21.83 -6.83
C ILE A 250 -2.82 22.62 -5.55
N LYS A 251 -3.69 22.12 -4.68
CA LYS A 251 -3.81 22.53 -3.28
C LYS A 251 -3.09 21.51 -2.41
N ILE A 252 -2.23 22.00 -1.51
CA ILE A 252 -1.51 21.17 -0.55
C ILE A 252 -2.52 20.43 0.34
N ASP A 253 -2.34 19.11 0.51
CA ASP A 253 -3.20 18.23 1.31
C ASP A 253 -2.35 17.25 2.15
N GLU A 254 -2.83 16.86 3.33
CA GLU A 254 -2.09 15.96 4.22
C GLU A 254 -1.85 14.56 3.61
N ASP A 255 -2.78 14.09 2.75
CA ASP A 255 -2.76 12.76 2.13
C ASP A 255 -2.44 12.78 0.63
N PHE A 256 -1.94 13.91 0.11
CA PHE A 256 -1.60 14.09 -1.32
C PHE A 256 -2.77 13.80 -2.27
N THR A 257 -4.02 14.07 -1.86
CA THR A 257 -5.22 13.67 -2.63
C THR A 257 -5.19 14.17 -4.07
N ILE A 258 -4.73 15.41 -4.28
CA ILE A 258 -4.71 16.00 -5.62
C ILE A 258 -3.60 15.37 -6.48
N LEU A 259 -2.44 15.06 -5.90
CA LEU A 259 -1.39 14.31 -6.61
C LEU A 259 -1.81 12.87 -6.92
N LYS A 260 -2.55 12.21 -6.02
CA LYS A 260 -3.13 10.87 -6.26
C LYS A 260 -4.19 10.87 -7.38
N ASN A 261 -4.91 11.96 -7.53
CA ASN A 261 -5.87 12.14 -8.60
C ASN A 261 -5.21 12.60 -9.91
N ASN A 262 -4.07 13.28 -9.82
CA ASN A 262 -3.32 13.81 -10.96
C ASN A 262 -1.84 13.38 -10.87
N PRO A 263 -1.56 12.08 -11.07
CA PRO A 263 -0.25 11.49 -10.79
C PRO A 263 0.80 11.77 -11.87
N ILE A 264 0.38 12.43 -12.95
CA ILE A 264 1.21 12.95 -14.01
C ILE A 264 0.89 14.43 -14.20
N TYR A 265 1.86 15.19 -14.67
CA TYR A 265 1.63 16.59 -14.98
C TYR A 265 2.15 16.92 -16.38
N PHE A 266 1.44 17.84 -17.02
CA PHE A 266 1.76 18.33 -18.36
C PHE A 266 2.83 19.43 -18.26
N LEU A 267 3.93 19.24 -18.97
CA LEU A 267 5.03 20.20 -19.06
C LEU A 267 4.74 21.20 -20.19
N GLU A 268 4.78 20.72 -21.43
CA GLU A 268 4.56 21.49 -22.66
C GLU A 268 4.28 20.57 -23.85
N ASP A 269 3.65 21.09 -24.91
CA ASP A 269 3.31 20.44 -26.19
C ASP A 269 2.66 19.04 -26.11
N ASN A 270 3.45 18.00 -25.80
CA ASN A 270 3.04 16.60 -25.62
C ASN A 270 3.88 15.87 -24.55
N LEU A 271 4.65 16.62 -23.76
CA LEU A 271 5.60 16.13 -22.77
C LEU A 271 4.93 16.05 -21.40
N PHE A 272 4.92 14.85 -20.83
CA PHE A 272 4.45 14.61 -19.47
C PHE A 272 5.61 14.28 -18.55
N SER A 273 5.44 14.55 -17.27
CA SER A 273 6.33 14.08 -16.21
C SER A 273 5.56 13.35 -15.13
N ILE A 274 6.21 12.34 -14.56
CA ILE A 274 5.66 11.48 -13.52
C ILE A 274 5.83 12.15 -12.16
N VAL A 275 4.75 12.32 -11.41
CA VAL A 275 4.82 12.80 -10.02
C VAL A 275 5.19 11.65 -9.09
N ASN A 276 4.57 10.49 -9.27
CA ASN A 276 4.86 9.29 -8.52
C ASN A 276 4.39 8.03 -9.26
N TYR A 277 5.26 7.03 -9.35
CA TYR A 277 4.98 5.76 -10.03
C TYR A 277 3.80 4.99 -9.43
N PHE A 278 3.69 4.93 -8.10
CA PHE A 278 2.61 4.20 -7.43
C PHE A 278 1.27 4.92 -7.59
N PHE A 279 1.24 6.25 -7.45
CA PHE A 279 0.02 7.04 -7.67
C PHE A 279 -0.48 6.92 -9.12
N ALA A 280 0.43 6.85 -10.09
CA ALA A 280 0.08 6.66 -11.50
C ALA A 280 -0.66 5.34 -11.75
N VAL A 281 -0.26 4.26 -11.06
CA VAL A 281 -0.95 2.97 -11.16
C VAL A 281 -2.22 2.95 -10.29
N ASP A 282 -2.14 3.42 -9.04
CA ASP A 282 -3.28 3.45 -8.10
C ASP A 282 -4.44 4.34 -8.59
N LYS A 283 -4.19 5.28 -9.52
CA LYS A 283 -5.23 6.07 -10.20
C LYS A 283 -6.33 5.20 -10.81
N PHE A 284 -5.97 4.05 -11.37
CA PHE A 284 -6.89 3.17 -12.10
C PHE A 284 -7.68 2.21 -11.21
N TYR A 285 -7.40 2.17 -9.90
CA TYR A 285 -8.20 1.37 -8.97
C TYR A 285 -8.61 2.15 -7.74
N ARG A 286 -7.65 2.66 -6.96
CA ARG A 286 -7.93 3.36 -5.70
C ARG A 286 -8.62 4.70 -5.93
N SER A 287 -8.09 5.54 -6.82
CA SER A 287 -8.74 6.82 -7.15
C SER A 287 -10.03 6.58 -7.95
N THR A 288 -10.05 5.52 -8.77
CA THR A 288 -11.25 5.06 -9.50
C THR A 288 -12.41 4.73 -8.56
N LYS A 289 -12.16 4.09 -7.40
CA LYS A 289 -13.20 3.86 -6.37
C LYS A 289 -13.89 5.16 -5.95
N PHE A 290 -13.14 6.25 -5.75
CA PHE A 290 -13.72 7.55 -5.41
C PHE A 290 -14.41 8.24 -6.59
N LYS A 291 -13.93 8.04 -7.82
CA LYS A 291 -14.61 8.57 -9.00
C LYS A 291 -15.94 7.88 -9.25
N LEU A 292 -15.97 6.55 -9.12
CA LEU A 292 -17.21 5.76 -9.15
C LEU A 292 -18.16 6.19 -8.04
N LYS A 293 -17.66 6.50 -6.84
CA LYS A 293 -18.50 7.07 -5.77
C LYS A 293 -19.18 8.36 -6.20
N GLU A 294 -18.42 9.32 -6.74
CA GLU A 294 -18.96 10.60 -7.18
C GLU A 294 -20.10 10.41 -8.21
N ILE A 295 -19.87 9.53 -9.19
CA ILE A 295 -20.85 9.19 -10.21
C ILE A 295 -22.06 8.50 -9.59
N TYR A 296 -21.85 7.43 -8.81
CA TYR A 296 -22.90 6.64 -8.16
C TYR A 296 -23.81 7.49 -7.29
N GLU A 297 -23.26 8.40 -6.49
CA GLU A 297 -24.04 9.24 -5.57
C GLU A 297 -24.96 10.23 -6.30
N SER A 298 -24.67 10.54 -7.57
CA SER A 298 -25.54 11.32 -8.46
C SER A 298 -26.74 10.52 -9.00
N LYS A 299 -26.73 9.19 -8.87
CA LYS A 299 -27.75 8.28 -9.41
C LYS A 299 -28.72 7.80 -8.33
N GLU A 300 -29.86 8.45 -8.23
CA GLU A 300 -30.88 8.14 -7.21
C GLU A 300 -31.46 6.71 -7.35
N SER A 301 -31.56 6.19 -8.57
CA SER A 301 -32.00 4.82 -8.85
C SER A 301 -31.10 3.77 -8.20
N LEU A 302 -29.78 3.93 -8.35
CA LEU A 302 -28.79 3.03 -7.75
C LEU A 302 -28.84 3.09 -6.23
N LYS A 303 -28.87 4.30 -5.65
CA LYS A 303 -28.95 4.47 -4.19
C LYS A 303 -30.19 3.83 -3.58
N LYS A 304 -31.34 3.93 -4.24
CA LYS A 304 -32.58 3.28 -3.77
C LYS A 304 -32.49 1.76 -3.79
N LYS A 305 -31.77 1.19 -4.76
CA LYS A 305 -31.67 -0.26 -4.94
C LYS A 305 -30.55 -0.91 -4.11
N TYR A 306 -29.40 -0.25 -4.03
CA TYR A 306 -28.17 -0.81 -3.46
C TYR A 306 -27.64 -0.05 -2.23
N GLY A 307 -28.29 1.04 -1.82
CA GLY A 307 -27.89 1.84 -0.66
C GLY A 307 -26.73 2.80 -0.96
N ASN A 308 -25.91 3.08 0.06
CA ASN A 308 -24.75 3.98 -0.09
C ASN A 308 -23.64 3.30 -0.90
N PHE A 309 -22.82 4.11 -1.59
CA PHE A 309 -21.77 3.59 -2.47
C PHE A 309 -20.81 2.61 -1.80
N PHE A 310 -20.35 2.88 -0.58
CA PHE A 310 -19.37 2.02 0.07
C PHE A 310 -19.95 0.68 0.49
N GLY A 311 -21.22 0.65 0.93
CA GLY A 311 -21.93 -0.60 1.18
C GLY A 311 -22.05 -1.44 -0.10
N PHE A 312 -22.52 -0.82 -1.18
CA PHE A 312 -22.62 -1.43 -2.50
C PHE A 312 -21.27 -1.95 -3.00
N PHE A 313 -20.26 -1.09 -3.07
CA PHE A 313 -18.96 -1.45 -3.65
C PHE A 313 -18.25 -2.52 -2.83
N ASN A 314 -18.25 -2.41 -1.50
CA ASN A 314 -17.56 -3.37 -0.65
C ASN A 314 -18.22 -4.75 -0.70
N LYS A 315 -19.56 -4.81 -0.69
CA LYS A 315 -20.30 -6.08 -0.73
C LYS A 315 -20.34 -6.64 -2.14
N ASN A 316 -20.96 -5.92 -3.08
CA ASN A 316 -21.29 -6.45 -4.40
C ASN A 316 -20.05 -6.59 -5.30
N PHE A 317 -19.09 -5.67 -5.22
CA PHE A 317 -17.88 -5.74 -6.03
C PHE A 317 -16.72 -6.41 -5.29
N SER A 318 -16.28 -5.88 -4.16
CA SER A 318 -15.05 -6.36 -3.51
C SER A 318 -15.19 -7.78 -2.95
N GLU A 319 -16.34 -8.13 -2.36
CA GLU A 319 -16.58 -9.43 -1.75
C GLU A 319 -17.23 -10.44 -2.70
N ASP A 320 -18.47 -10.17 -3.13
CA ASP A 320 -19.30 -11.12 -3.90
C ASP A 320 -18.76 -11.38 -5.31
N PHE A 321 -18.01 -10.42 -5.88
CA PHE A 321 -17.47 -10.52 -7.23
C PHE A 321 -15.96 -10.76 -7.21
N LEU A 322 -15.15 -9.77 -6.85
CA LEU A 322 -13.68 -9.82 -6.97
C LEU A 322 -13.07 -10.92 -6.09
N MET A 323 -13.35 -10.90 -4.79
CA MET A 323 -12.82 -11.93 -3.88
C MET A 323 -13.36 -13.31 -4.24
N LYS A 324 -14.68 -13.45 -4.37
CA LYS A 324 -15.30 -14.74 -4.65
C LYS A 324 -14.77 -15.37 -5.93
N ASN A 325 -14.75 -14.64 -7.04
CA ASN A 325 -14.23 -15.13 -8.32
C ASN A 325 -12.75 -15.55 -8.21
N LEU A 326 -11.93 -14.75 -7.53
CA LEU A 326 -10.51 -15.06 -7.33
C LEU A 326 -10.32 -16.34 -6.50
N LEU A 327 -11.00 -16.45 -5.36
CA LEU A 327 -10.88 -17.62 -4.50
C LEU A 327 -11.49 -18.87 -5.17
N ASP A 328 -12.57 -18.70 -5.94
CA ASP A 328 -13.17 -19.79 -6.70
C ASP A 328 -12.22 -20.30 -7.79
N ASP A 329 -11.48 -19.42 -8.47
CA ASP A 329 -10.45 -19.80 -9.45
C ASP A 329 -9.22 -20.46 -8.81
N ILE A 330 -8.73 -19.91 -7.68
CA ILE A 330 -7.62 -20.51 -6.91
C ILE A 330 -8.01 -21.92 -6.46
N PHE A 331 -9.23 -22.07 -5.94
CA PHE A 331 -9.77 -23.32 -5.40
C PHE A 331 -10.79 -23.97 -6.34
N HIS A 332 -10.51 -24.02 -7.63
CA HIS A 332 -11.44 -24.49 -8.68
C HIS A 332 -11.77 -25.98 -8.66
N LYS A 333 -11.01 -26.80 -7.91
CA LYS A 333 -11.17 -28.26 -7.95
C LYS A 333 -12.40 -28.73 -7.18
N LYS A 334 -13.16 -29.66 -7.76
CA LYS A 334 -14.47 -30.12 -7.25
C LYS A 334 -14.45 -30.78 -5.88
N TYR A 335 -13.29 -31.28 -5.41
CA TYR A 335 -13.19 -31.92 -4.10
C TYR A 335 -13.03 -30.94 -2.94
N PHE A 336 -12.84 -29.66 -3.23
CA PHE A 336 -12.91 -28.63 -2.20
C PHE A 336 -14.37 -28.46 -1.76
N VAL A 337 -14.59 -28.52 -0.45
CA VAL A 337 -15.89 -28.19 0.13
C VAL A 337 -15.90 -26.70 0.42
N LYS A 338 -16.80 -25.96 -0.22
CA LYS A 338 -16.92 -24.51 -0.09
C LYS A 338 -18.24 -24.15 0.57
N LYS A 339 -18.31 -22.91 1.07
CA LYS A 339 -19.60 -22.32 1.45
C LYS A 339 -20.57 -22.40 0.26
N PRO A 340 -21.81 -22.90 0.44
CA PRO A 340 -22.80 -22.87 -0.62
C PRO A 340 -23.25 -21.44 -0.89
N ASP A 341 -23.56 -21.12 -2.14
CA ASP A 341 -24.19 -19.85 -2.49
C ASP A 341 -25.64 -19.85 -1.97
N THR A 342 -26.01 -18.84 -1.19
CA THR A 342 -27.35 -18.66 -0.63
C THR A 342 -27.98 -17.39 -1.19
N GLU A 343 -29.31 -17.37 -1.37
CA GLU A 343 -30.01 -16.16 -1.83
C GLU A 343 -29.95 -15.02 -0.81
N LYS A 344 -29.74 -15.35 0.47
CA LYS A 344 -29.63 -14.41 1.58
C LYS A 344 -28.51 -14.84 2.50
N GLU A 345 -27.59 -13.91 2.72
CA GLU A 345 -26.54 -14.03 3.71
C GLU A 345 -27.14 -14.14 5.11
N LEU A 346 -26.67 -15.12 5.88
CA LEU A 346 -27.10 -15.35 7.25
C LEU A 346 -26.19 -14.59 8.22
N ASP A 347 -26.76 -14.09 9.32
CA ASP A 347 -25.97 -13.36 10.32
C ASP A 347 -24.85 -14.24 10.91
N GLY A 348 -23.62 -13.72 10.94
CA GLY A 348 -22.43 -14.45 11.40
C GLY A 348 -21.83 -15.44 10.40
N GLU A 349 -22.28 -15.44 9.14
CA GLU A 349 -21.68 -16.20 8.05
C GLU A 349 -20.26 -15.70 7.74
N PRO A 350 -19.28 -16.60 7.48
CA PRO A 350 -17.98 -16.18 6.96
C PRO A 350 -18.10 -15.74 5.49
N ASP A 351 -17.35 -14.70 5.11
CA ASP A 351 -17.37 -14.18 3.74
C ASP A 351 -16.93 -15.26 2.74
N TYR A 352 -15.93 -16.07 3.09
CA TYR A 352 -15.58 -17.28 2.33
C TYR A 352 -15.08 -18.42 3.23
N TYR A 353 -15.51 -19.65 2.92
CA TYR A 353 -15.11 -20.86 3.62
C TYR A 353 -14.64 -21.89 2.61
N ILE A 354 -13.54 -22.57 2.94
CA ILE A 354 -13.11 -23.76 2.21
C ILE A 354 -12.48 -24.81 3.12
N ARG A 355 -12.88 -26.06 2.91
CA ARG A 355 -12.28 -27.24 3.52
C ARG A 355 -11.64 -28.15 2.48
N TYR A 356 -10.43 -28.58 2.81
CA TYR A 356 -9.72 -29.66 2.13
C TYR A 356 -9.18 -30.66 3.14
N ASP A 357 -9.68 -31.89 3.07
CA ASP A 357 -9.40 -32.94 4.05
C ASP A 357 -9.68 -32.45 5.48
N LYS A 358 -8.66 -32.40 6.36
CA LYS A 358 -8.77 -31.92 7.75
C LYS A 358 -8.40 -30.45 7.91
N ASN A 359 -8.23 -29.69 6.83
CA ASN A 359 -7.82 -28.29 6.87
C ASN A 359 -8.98 -27.40 6.47
N ILE A 360 -9.27 -26.39 7.30
CA ILE A 360 -10.30 -25.40 7.07
C ILE A 360 -9.61 -24.05 6.92
N PHE A 361 -9.98 -23.28 5.90
CA PHE A 361 -9.56 -21.91 5.70
C PHE A 361 -10.80 -21.01 5.82
N LEU A 362 -10.79 -20.13 6.82
CA LEU A 362 -11.87 -19.19 7.10
C LEU A 362 -11.41 -17.81 6.68
N PHE A 363 -12.10 -17.21 5.72
CA PHE A 363 -11.82 -15.88 5.23
C PHE A 363 -12.88 -14.91 5.73
N GLU A 364 -12.39 -13.76 6.16
CA GLU A 364 -13.18 -12.56 6.38
C GLU A 364 -12.52 -11.44 5.57
N ASN A 365 -13.29 -10.79 4.70
CA ASN A 365 -12.88 -9.72 3.83
C ASN A 365 -13.21 -8.35 4.43
N LYS A 366 -12.24 -7.45 4.37
CA LYS A 366 -12.39 -6.07 4.84
C LYS A 366 -11.82 -5.09 3.84
N ASP A 367 -12.73 -4.47 3.11
CA ASP A 367 -12.47 -3.31 2.26
C ASP A 367 -12.70 -2.02 3.07
N VAL A 368 -11.75 -1.70 3.95
CA VAL A 368 -11.81 -0.55 4.84
C VAL A 368 -10.91 0.59 4.37
N LEU A 369 -11.42 1.81 4.43
CA LEU A 369 -10.64 3.02 4.17
C LEU A 369 -10.03 3.57 5.47
N VAL A 370 -8.85 4.17 5.34
CA VAL A 370 -8.20 4.96 6.41
C VAL A 370 -8.42 6.44 6.14
N SER A 371 -8.81 7.20 7.17
CA SER A 371 -8.96 8.66 7.05
C SER A 371 -7.61 9.35 6.87
N LYS A 372 -7.60 10.50 6.20
CA LYS A 372 -6.38 11.26 5.89
C LYS A 372 -5.52 11.55 7.12
N SER A 373 -6.13 12.10 8.17
CA SER A 373 -5.44 12.47 9.41
C SER A 373 -4.79 11.29 10.13
N LEU A 374 -5.40 10.10 10.04
CA LEU A 374 -4.86 8.88 10.65
C LEU A 374 -3.76 8.25 9.80
N LYS A 375 -3.76 8.43 8.47
CA LYS A 375 -2.66 7.97 7.61
C LYS A 375 -1.39 8.75 7.88
N SER A 376 -1.50 10.05 8.15
CA SER A 376 -0.36 10.91 8.49
C SER A 376 -0.01 10.88 9.98
N SER A 377 -0.77 10.18 10.83
CA SER A 377 -0.50 10.12 12.26
C SER A 377 0.74 9.27 12.54
N GLY A 378 1.75 9.89 13.15
CA GLY A 378 2.90 9.21 13.73
C GLY A 378 2.68 8.86 15.20
N ASN A 379 1.45 8.53 15.60
CA ASN A 379 1.10 8.16 16.98
C ASN A 379 0.59 6.71 17.05
N ILE A 380 1.18 5.92 17.94
CA ILE A 380 0.82 4.51 18.12
C ILE A 380 -0.62 4.31 18.61
N ASP A 381 -1.13 5.18 19.48
CA ASP A 381 -2.48 5.06 20.05
C ASP A 381 -3.55 5.26 18.97
N ASP A 382 -3.30 6.20 18.04
CA ASP A 382 -4.16 6.47 16.89
C ASP A 382 -4.17 5.25 15.94
N ILE A 383 -3.00 4.67 15.67
CA ILE A 383 -2.85 3.47 14.85
C ILE A 383 -3.57 2.28 15.49
N HIS A 384 -3.38 2.04 16.79
CA HIS A 384 -4.05 0.96 17.50
C HIS A 384 -5.57 1.14 17.48
N SER A 385 -6.06 2.35 17.80
CA SER A 385 -7.49 2.67 17.78
C SER A 385 -8.11 2.47 16.41
N LEU A 386 -7.39 2.86 15.34
CA LEU A 386 -7.78 2.60 13.96
C LEU A 386 -7.90 1.09 13.71
N LEU A 387 -6.85 0.31 13.99
CA LEU A 387 -6.84 -1.13 13.74
C LEU A 387 -7.94 -1.86 14.52
N GLU A 388 -8.14 -1.52 15.80
CA GLU A 388 -9.21 -2.10 16.62
C GLU A 388 -10.60 -1.80 16.01
N SER A 389 -10.86 -0.54 15.65
CA SER A 389 -12.16 -0.13 15.09
C SER A 389 -12.50 -0.80 13.76
N LYS A 390 -11.48 -1.11 12.95
CA LYS A 390 -11.67 -1.70 11.62
C LYS A 390 -11.71 -3.22 11.61
N PHE A 391 -11.00 -3.88 12.52
CA PHE A 391 -10.75 -5.31 12.44
C PHE A 391 -11.11 -6.11 13.69
N VAL A 392 -11.42 -5.46 14.81
CA VAL A 392 -11.70 -6.15 16.07
C VAL A 392 -13.16 -5.96 16.50
N LYS A 393 -13.58 -4.70 16.67
CA LYS A 393 -14.92 -4.36 17.15
C LYS A 393 -15.36 -2.98 16.64
N ASP A 394 -16.64 -2.84 16.37
CA ASP A 394 -17.29 -1.55 16.13
C ASP A 394 -18.34 -1.32 17.23
N GLY A 395 -17.95 -0.55 18.25
CA GLY A 395 -18.72 -0.42 19.49
C GLY A 395 -18.92 -1.78 20.18
N LYS A 396 -20.16 -2.28 20.18
CA LYS A 396 -20.53 -3.60 20.71
C LYS A 396 -20.55 -4.72 19.66
N LYS A 397 -20.47 -4.38 18.37
CA LYS A 397 -20.57 -5.35 17.27
C LYS A 397 -19.21 -5.98 17.00
N SER A 398 -19.18 -7.31 16.87
CA SER A 398 -18.00 -8.04 16.40
C SER A 398 -17.77 -7.73 14.91
N VAL A 399 -16.54 -7.36 14.55
CA VAL A 399 -16.15 -7.03 13.18
C VAL A 399 -14.86 -7.78 12.87
N GLY A 400 -14.69 -8.28 11.64
CA GLY A 400 -13.41 -8.82 11.19
C GLY A 400 -13.02 -10.06 11.98
N ILE A 401 -12.00 -9.91 12.84
CA ILE A 401 -11.51 -10.92 13.78
C ILE A 401 -12.63 -11.51 14.63
N GLY A 402 -13.58 -10.68 15.09
CA GLY A 402 -14.71 -11.14 15.89
C GLY A 402 -15.60 -12.14 15.14
N GLN A 403 -15.86 -11.91 13.84
CA GLN A 403 -16.66 -12.81 12.99
C GLN A 403 -15.92 -14.12 12.74
N ILE A 404 -14.59 -14.07 12.54
CA ILE A 404 -13.77 -15.29 12.42
C ILE A 404 -13.85 -16.13 13.70
N ILE A 405 -13.75 -15.52 14.88
CA ILE A 405 -13.83 -16.26 16.16
C ILE A 405 -15.23 -16.87 16.33
N ASN A 406 -16.30 -16.20 15.90
CA ASN A 406 -17.66 -16.76 15.91
C ASN A 406 -17.75 -18.02 15.04
N SER A 407 -17.22 -17.95 13.81
CA SER A 407 -17.19 -19.11 12.91
C SER A 407 -16.37 -20.27 13.49
N ILE A 408 -15.23 -19.98 14.13
CA ILE A 408 -14.44 -21.01 14.81
C ILE A 408 -15.24 -21.65 15.94
N GLN A 409 -15.98 -20.85 16.72
CA GLN A 409 -16.82 -21.36 17.80
C GLN A 409 -17.91 -22.29 17.25
N GLU A 410 -18.61 -21.92 16.18
CA GLU A 410 -19.62 -22.79 15.56
C GLU A 410 -19.04 -24.14 15.13
N ILE A 411 -17.83 -24.14 14.57
CA ILE A 411 -17.12 -25.37 14.18
C ILE A 411 -16.76 -26.21 15.40
N GLN A 412 -16.22 -25.60 16.47
CA GLN A 412 -15.88 -26.32 17.71
C GLN A 412 -17.13 -26.90 18.41
N ASP A 413 -18.23 -26.16 18.35
CA ASP A 413 -19.51 -26.56 18.95
C ASP A 413 -20.30 -27.56 18.07
N LYS A 414 -19.75 -27.94 16.90
CA LYS A 414 -20.38 -28.84 15.91
C LYS A 414 -21.75 -28.34 15.43
N LYS A 415 -21.86 -27.03 15.25
CA LYS A 415 -23.07 -26.33 14.80
C LYS A 415 -22.83 -25.53 13.52
N PHE A 416 -21.75 -25.82 12.80
CA PHE A 416 -21.39 -25.08 11.60
C PHE A 416 -22.34 -25.46 10.46
N ARG A 417 -23.17 -24.50 10.05
CA ARG A 417 -24.33 -24.72 9.17
C ARG A 417 -24.01 -24.84 7.67
N PHE A 418 -22.76 -24.61 7.28
CA PHE A 418 -22.35 -24.57 5.87
C PHE A 418 -21.60 -25.83 5.41
N ASP A 419 -21.21 -26.71 6.33
CA ASP A 419 -20.50 -27.95 6.03
C ASP A 419 -20.75 -29.01 7.11
N GLU A 420 -21.69 -29.93 6.87
CA GLU A 420 -21.99 -31.01 7.81
C GLU A 420 -20.79 -31.91 8.13
N GLY A 421 -19.79 -31.97 7.24
CA GLY A 421 -18.59 -32.76 7.45
C GLY A 421 -17.75 -32.31 8.65
N VAL A 422 -17.83 -31.02 9.02
CA VAL A 422 -17.09 -30.49 10.19
C VAL A 422 -17.82 -30.67 11.51
N ASN A 423 -19.11 -30.99 11.50
CA ASN A 423 -19.90 -31.28 12.70
C ASN A 423 -19.67 -32.71 13.24
N SER A 424 -18.60 -33.37 12.78
CA SER A 424 -18.20 -34.72 13.20
C SER A 424 -17.21 -34.71 14.38
N ASP A 425 -16.87 -35.89 14.92
CA ASP A 425 -15.85 -36.01 15.98
C ASP A 425 -14.40 -35.87 15.48
N LYS A 426 -14.21 -35.55 14.19
CA LYS A 426 -12.89 -35.35 13.62
C LYS A 426 -12.30 -34.01 14.09
N LYS A 427 -11.00 -34.01 14.39
CA LYS A 427 -10.26 -32.77 14.63
C LYS A 427 -9.84 -32.13 13.31
N PHE A 428 -10.20 -30.87 13.13
CA PHE A 428 -9.81 -30.05 11.99
C PHE A 428 -8.77 -29.01 12.39
N THR A 429 -7.83 -28.72 11.49
CA THR A 429 -6.93 -27.58 11.61
C THR A 429 -7.56 -26.38 10.90
N ILE A 430 -7.85 -25.33 11.66
CA ILE A 430 -8.46 -24.10 11.18
C ILE A 430 -7.38 -23.03 10.99
N TYR A 431 -7.36 -22.44 9.79
CA TYR A 431 -6.53 -21.33 9.39
C TYR A 431 -7.41 -20.07 9.28
N PRO A 432 -7.35 -19.15 10.25
CA PRO A 432 -8.03 -17.87 10.20
C PRO A 432 -7.31 -16.92 9.24
N ILE A 433 -8.03 -16.35 8.26
CA ILE A 433 -7.50 -15.41 7.27
C ILE A 433 -8.34 -14.14 7.28
N LEU A 434 -7.68 -13.00 7.52
CA LEU A 434 -8.23 -11.68 7.28
C LEU A 434 -7.72 -11.18 5.92
N LEU A 435 -8.64 -11.08 4.96
CA LEU A 435 -8.36 -10.55 3.63
C LEU A 435 -8.61 -9.04 3.62
N ILE A 436 -7.61 -8.27 3.20
CA ILE A 436 -7.64 -6.81 3.14
C ILE A 436 -7.48 -6.30 1.71
N GLN A 437 -7.95 -5.08 1.46
CA GLN A 437 -7.87 -4.45 0.14
C GLN A 437 -6.78 -3.37 0.06
N ASP A 438 -6.56 -2.60 1.14
CA ASP A 438 -5.59 -1.51 1.17
C ASP A 438 -4.22 -1.98 1.65
N ARG A 439 -3.17 -1.64 0.88
CA ARG A 439 -1.78 -2.03 1.15
C ARG A 439 -1.24 -1.48 2.48
N ILE A 440 -1.82 -0.39 3.00
CA ILE A 440 -1.35 0.21 4.26
C ILE A 440 -1.43 -0.79 5.43
N PHE A 441 -2.40 -1.69 5.41
CA PHE A 441 -2.56 -2.73 6.43
C PHE A 441 -1.59 -3.91 6.27
N GLN A 442 -0.70 -3.85 5.27
CA GLN A 442 0.45 -4.72 5.13
C GLN A 442 1.71 -4.15 5.78
N SER A 443 1.61 -2.97 6.40
CA SER A 443 2.73 -2.38 7.14
C SER A 443 3.31 -3.40 8.14
N PRO A 444 4.65 -3.51 8.24
CA PRO A 444 5.28 -4.38 9.21
C PRO A 444 4.75 -4.12 10.63
N GLY A 445 4.39 -5.19 11.33
CA GLY A 445 3.82 -5.13 12.68
C GLY A 445 2.29 -5.24 12.72
N VAL A 446 1.57 -4.92 11.63
CA VAL A 446 0.09 -4.96 11.63
C VAL A 446 -0.42 -6.39 11.85
N ASN A 447 0.08 -7.38 11.09
CA ASN A 447 -0.33 -8.77 11.30
C ASN A 447 0.05 -9.25 12.71
N TYR A 448 1.20 -8.85 13.24
CA TYR A 448 1.60 -9.22 14.59
C TYR A 448 0.59 -8.72 15.62
N ARG A 449 0.27 -7.41 15.60
CA ARG A 449 -0.67 -6.79 16.54
C ARG A 449 -2.07 -7.38 16.42
N LEU A 450 -2.59 -7.55 15.20
CA LEU A 450 -3.90 -8.15 14.96
C LEU A 450 -3.96 -9.63 15.42
N ASN A 451 -2.90 -10.40 15.21
CA ASN A 451 -2.81 -11.79 15.67
C ASN A 451 -2.72 -11.90 17.19
N ASP A 452 -2.08 -10.96 17.88
CA ASP A 452 -2.04 -10.92 19.34
C ASP A 452 -3.44 -10.68 19.93
N TRP A 453 -4.17 -9.69 19.42
CA TRP A 453 -5.57 -9.45 19.81
C TRP A 453 -6.47 -10.64 19.47
N TYR A 454 -6.36 -11.20 18.27
CA TYR A 454 -7.08 -12.41 17.89
C TYR A 454 -6.85 -13.56 18.88
N ARG A 455 -5.60 -13.84 19.25
CA ARG A 455 -5.27 -14.93 20.18
C ARG A 455 -5.88 -14.72 21.56
N SER A 456 -5.82 -13.49 22.06
CA SER A 456 -6.38 -13.13 23.36
C SER A 456 -7.90 -13.34 23.35
N MET A 457 -8.59 -12.80 22.34
CA MET A 457 -10.03 -12.96 22.18
C MET A 457 -10.46 -14.42 21.94
N ALA A 458 -9.71 -15.17 21.13
CA ALA A 458 -10.02 -16.57 20.84
C ALA A 458 -9.88 -17.44 22.10
N LYS A 459 -8.85 -17.22 22.93
CA LYS A 459 -8.69 -17.91 24.21
C LYS A 459 -9.82 -17.57 25.18
N GLU A 460 -10.19 -16.31 25.29
CA GLU A 460 -11.29 -15.86 26.15
C GLU A 460 -12.61 -16.50 25.72
N LYS A 461 -12.93 -16.44 24.43
CA LYS A 461 -14.22 -16.87 23.89
C LYS A 461 -14.38 -18.40 23.82
N LEU A 462 -13.32 -19.12 23.50
CA LEU A 462 -13.37 -20.58 23.31
C LEU A 462 -12.99 -21.35 24.59
N GLY A 463 -12.33 -20.69 25.56
CA GLY A 463 -11.93 -21.31 26.83
C GLY A 463 -11.14 -22.61 26.63
N THR A 464 -11.62 -23.71 27.21
CA THR A 464 -11.00 -25.04 27.11
C THR A 464 -11.02 -25.63 25.70
N ASN A 465 -11.85 -25.10 24.80
CA ASN A 465 -11.92 -25.56 23.41
C ASN A 465 -10.85 -24.91 22.52
N TYR A 466 -10.05 -23.97 23.04
CA TYR A 466 -8.93 -23.40 22.31
C TYR A 466 -7.70 -24.32 22.36
N ASP A 467 -7.31 -24.88 21.20
CA ASP A 467 -6.04 -25.59 21.04
C ASP A 467 -5.22 -24.98 19.90
N LYS A 468 -4.09 -24.35 20.23
CA LYS A 468 -3.17 -23.70 19.27
C LYS A 468 -2.60 -24.66 18.21
N ASN A 469 -2.66 -25.98 18.43
CA ASN A 469 -2.24 -26.96 17.44
C ASN A 469 -3.26 -27.10 16.31
N TYR A 470 -4.55 -26.87 16.59
CA TYR A 470 -5.64 -26.98 15.63
C TYR A 470 -6.17 -25.62 15.19
N ILE A 471 -6.22 -24.63 16.07
CA ILE A 471 -6.62 -23.27 15.76
C ILE A 471 -5.34 -22.44 15.57
N LYS A 472 -5.01 -22.13 14.32
CA LYS A 472 -3.77 -21.43 13.97
C LYS A 472 -3.87 -19.93 14.23
N GLY A 473 -2.73 -19.25 14.22
CA GLY A 473 -2.69 -17.78 14.31
C GLY A 473 -3.37 -17.12 13.11
N LEU A 474 -3.84 -15.89 13.32
CA LEU A 474 -4.43 -15.06 12.27
C LEU A 474 -3.38 -14.70 11.23
N THR A 475 -3.71 -14.93 9.96
CA THR A 475 -2.94 -14.41 8.82
C THR A 475 -3.68 -13.25 8.18
N VAL A 476 -2.98 -12.14 7.96
CA VAL A 476 -3.47 -10.99 7.21
C VAL A 476 -2.86 -11.01 5.82
N ILE A 477 -3.69 -11.05 4.79
CA ILE A 477 -3.27 -11.09 3.39
C ILE A 477 -4.06 -10.05 2.58
N ASP A 478 -3.40 -9.36 1.65
CA ASP A 478 -4.07 -8.47 0.71
C ASP A 478 -4.54 -9.21 -0.54
N ILE A 479 -5.60 -8.70 -1.16
CA ILE A 479 -6.12 -9.24 -2.43
C ILE A 479 -5.04 -9.26 -3.51
N ASP A 480 -4.19 -8.23 -3.57
CA ASP A 480 -3.17 -8.08 -4.61
C ASP A 480 -2.13 -9.21 -4.50
N THR A 481 -1.80 -9.69 -3.30
CA THR A 481 -0.95 -10.87 -3.12
C THR A 481 -1.63 -12.14 -3.59
N LEU A 482 -2.92 -12.32 -3.32
CA LEU A 482 -3.65 -13.49 -3.82
C LEU A 482 -3.75 -13.49 -5.34
N ILE A 483 -4.06 -12.35 -5.96
CA ILE A 483 -4.08 -12.18 -7.43
C ILE A 483 -2.71 -12.54 -8.01
N PHE A 484 -1.64 -11.96 -7.45
CA PHE A 484 -0.28 -12.21 -7.91
C PHE A 484 0.14 -13.68 -7.73
N TRP A 485 -0.27 -14.33 -6.64
CA TRP A 485 0.06 -15.73 -6.38
C TRP A 485 -0.89 -16.74 -7.02
N ALA A 486 -2.02 -16.33 -7.58
CA ALA A 486 -3.05 -17.23 -8.09
C ALA A 486 -2.48 -18.31 -9.05
N PRO A 487 -1.60 -17.99 -10.03
CA PRO A 487 -1.01 -19.01 -10.89
C PRO A 487 -0.22 -20.08 -10.13
N TYR A 488 0.51 -19.70 -9.07
CA TYR A 488 1.25 -20.64 -8.22
C TYR A 488 0.33 -21.47 -7.33
N LEU A 489 -0.69 -20.84 -6.74
CA LEU A 489 -1.61 -21.51 -5.82
C LEU A 489 -2.45 -22.58 -6.55
N LYS A 490 -2.82 -22.34 -7.81
CA LYS A 490 -3.57 -23.30 -8.65
C LYS A 490 -2.82 -24.58 -8.99
N GLN A 491 -1.47 -24.55 -8.99
CA GLN A 491 -0.66 -25.70 -9.38
C GLN A 491 -0.79 -26.86 -8.38
N LYS A 492 -0.77 -26.58 -7.08
CA LYS A 492 -0.86 -27.62 -6.02
C LYS A 492 -1.60 -27.08 -4.81
N ASP A 493 -2.61 -27.80 -4.34
CA ASP A 493 -3.47 -27.40 -3.23
C ASP A 493 -2.71 -27.11 -1.93
N ARG A 494 -1.60 -27.84 -1.70
CA ARG A 494 -0.77 -27.67 -0.50
C ARG A 494 -0.07 -26.31 -0.45
N HIS A 495 0.12 -25.63 -1.58
CA HIS A 495 0.91 -24.40 -1.65
C HIS A 495 0.35 -23.32 -0.73
N PHE A 496 -0.97 -23.10 -0.73
CA PHE A 496 -1.57 -22.08 0.14
C PHE A 496 -1.31 -22.40 1.62
N LYS A 497 -1.59 -23.64 2.04
CA LYS A 497 -1.31 -24.12 3.40
C LYS A 497 0.16 -23.95 3.80
N GLU A 498 1.09 -24.31 2.93
CA GLU A 498 2.53 -24.24 3.20
C GLU A 498 2.99 -22.80 3.41
N ILE A 499 2.49 -21.85 2.61
CA ILE A 499 2.80 -20.43 2.77
C ILE A 499 2.26 -19.91 4.11
N LEU A 500 1.02 -20.25 4.48
CA LEU A 500 0.44 -19.86 5.77
C LEU A 500 1.27 -20.41 6.94
N ILE A 501 1.67 -21.69 6.88
CA ILE A 501 2.49 -22.31 7.92
C ILE A 501 3.87 -21.63 8.02
N ASP A 502 4.55 -21.38 6.90
CA ASP A 502 5.84 -20.70 6.89
C ASP A 502 5.73 -19.28 7.46
N HIS A 503 4.70 -18.54 7.06
CA HIS A 503 4.45 -17.19 7.56
C HIS A 503 4.25 -17.17 9.07
N LEU A 504 3.33 -17.99 9.59
CA LEU A 504 3.05 -18.08 11.03
C LEU A 504 4.29 -18.53 11.81
N LYS A 505 5.04 -19.50 11.29
CA LYS A 505 6.30 -19.95 11.91
C LYS A 505 7.29 -18.80 12.02
N ARG A 506 7.45 -17.98 10.98
CA ARG A 506 8.39 -16.84 11.00
C ARG A 506 7.98 -15.77 12.00
N MET A 507 6.69 -15.49 12.15
CA MET A 507 6.18 -14.57 13.17
C MET A 507 6.56 -15.04 14.59
N GLU A 508 6.48 -16.34 14.86
CA GLU A 508 6.75 -16.92 16.18
C GLU A 508 8.21 -17.26 16.46
N THR A 509 9.09 -17.24 15.44
CA THR A 509 10.47 -17.70 15.61
C THR A 509 11.35 -16.62 16.24
N HIS A 510 11.69 -16.80 17.52
CA HIS A 510 12.71 -16.02 18.21
C HIS A 510 14.10 -16.64 18.01
N LYS A 511 15.00 -15.95 17.31
CA LYS A 511 16.37 -16.41 17.10
C LYS A 511 17.34 -15.73 18.06
N LYS A 512 18.21 -16.51 18.69
CA LYS A 512 19.35 -15.97 19.44
C LYS A 512 20.31 -15.25 18.48
N ILE A 513 20.69 -14.03 18.82
CA ILE A 513 21.63 -13.23 18.05
C ILE A 513 23.04 -13.59 18.50
N ASN A 514 23.72 -14.41 17.70
CA ASN A 514 25.15 -14.64 17.84
C ASN A 514 25.86 -13.81 16.78
N ALA A 515 26.70 -12.87 17.19
CA ALA A 515 27.44 -11.98 16.29
C ALA A 515 28.81 -11.66 16.89
N SER A 516 29.80 -11.50 16.03
CA SER A 516 31.19 -11.19 16.41
C SER A 516 31.43 -9.71 16.61
N THR A 517 30.58 -8.86 16.03
CA THR A 517 30.64 -7.40 16.11
C THR A 517 29.26 -6.81 16.42
N GLU A 518 29.24 -5.58 16.95
CA GLU A 518 27.99 -4.85 17.19
C GLU A 518 27.21 -4.61 15.88
N GLN A 519 27.90 -4.29 14.78
CA GLN A 519 27.28 -4.09 13.47
C GLN A 519 26.60 -5.36 12.96
N GLU A 520 27.28 -6.50 13.08
CA GLU A 520 26.71 -7.80 12.71
C GLU A 520 25.52 -8.16 13.60
N ALA A 521 25.60 -7.84 14.90
CA ALA A 521 24.51 -8.05 15.84
C ALA A 521 23.28 -7.24 15.44
N PHE A 522 23.46 -5.96 15.13
CA PHE A 522 22.40 -5.07 14.68
C PHE A 522 21.76 -5.55 13.36
N TYR A 523 22.57 -5.92 12.38
CA TYR A 523 22.09 -6.48 11.11
C TYR A 523 21.24 -7.74 11.32
N ARG A 524 21.72 -8.70 12.12
CA ARG A 524 21.01 -9.96 12.40
C ARG A 524 19.71 -9.71 13.17
N THR A 525 19.74 -8.79 14.15
CA THR A 525 18.54 -8.39 14.91
C THR A 525 17.49 -7.78 13.99
N ASN A 526 17.85 -6.81 13.16
CA ASN A 526 16.93 -6.19 12.21
C ASN A 526 16.37 -7.20 11.21
N LYS A 527 17.20 -8.12 10.72
CA LYS A 527 16.73 -9.19 9.84
C LYS A 527 15.69 -10.07 10.53
N ASN A 528 15.91 -10.44 11.79
CA ASN A 528 14.95 -11.25 12.53
C ASN A 528 13.67 -10.48 12.84
N LEU A 529 13.76 -9.20 13.23
CA LEU A 529 12.61 -8.34 13.44
C LEU A 529 11.76 -8.24 12.15
N MET A 530 12.41 -8.04 10.98
CA MET A 530 11.73 -8.05 9.69
C MET A 530 11.05 -9.39 9.39
N GLU A 531 11.68 -10.52 9.73
CA GLU A 531 11.06 -11.82 9.55
C GLU A 531 9.85 -12.01 10.47
N GLN A 532 9.86 -11.45 11.68
CA GLN A 532 8.74 -11.58 12.62
C GLN A 532 7.58 -10.63 12.29
N LEU A 533 7.89 -9.37 11.96
CA LEU A 533 6.89 -8.31 11.75
C LEU A 533 6.44 -8.16 10.29
N GLY A 534 7.19 -8.72 9.34
CA GLY A 534 6.86 -8.62 7.92
C GLY A 534 5.52 -9.28 7.58
N SER A 535 4.78 -8.64 6.69
CA SER A 535 3.53 -9.17 6.11
C SER A 535 3.74 -10.48 5.36
N ILE A 536 2.66 -11.22 5.11
CA ILE A 536 2.73 -12.42 4.28
C ILE A 536 3.18 -12.11 2.84
N SER A 537 2.85 -10.93 2.31
CA SER A 537 3.26 -10.52 0.96
C SER A 537 4.77 -10.35 0.80
N SER A 538 5.49 -10.12 1.90
CA SER A 538 6.96 -10.05 1.92
C SER A 538 7.65 -11.42 1.89
N ARG A 539 6.89 -12.52 2.00
CA ARG A 539 7.45 -13.87 2.06
C ARG A 539 7.89 -14.31 0.67
N LYS A 540 9.14 -14.78 0.59
CA LYS A 540 9.66 -15.37 -0.64
C LYS A 540 9.00 -16.72 -0.87
N ILE A 541 8.19 -16.82 -1.91
CA ILE A 541 7.65 -18.08 -2.41
C ILE A 541 8.42 -18.49 -3.67
N PRO A 542 8.47 -19.80 -4.01
CA PRO A 542 9.17 -20.28 -5.20
C PRO A 542 8.32 -20.04 -6.46
N PHE A 543 7.93 -18.78 -6.67
CA PHE A 543 7.13 -18.33 -7.79
C PHE A 543 7.67 -17.00 -8.31
N ARG A 544 7.69 -16.91 -9.63
CA ARG A 544 7.84 -15.68 -10.39
C ARG A 544 6.83 -15.77 -11.52
N ILE A 545 6.16 -14.66 -11.83
CA ILE A 545 5.33 -14.59 -13.03
C ILE A 545 6.28 -14.79 -14.23
N PRO A 546 6.00 -15.74 -15.15
CA PRO A 546 6.76 -15.87 -16.37
C PRO A 546 6.80 -14.53 -17.12
N THR A 547 7.97 -14.14 -17.61
CA THR A 547 8.11 -12.86 -18.31
C THR A 547 7.21 -12.81 -19.54
N GLU A 548 7.02 -13.92 -20.26
CA GLU A 548 6.10 -13.97 -21.39
C GLU A 548 4.67 -13.66 -20.97
N ASP A 549 4.19 -14.25 -19.86
CA ASP A 549 2.82 -14.01 -19.36
C ASP A 549 2.59 -12.54 -18.98
N PHE A 550 3.58 -11.91 -18.35
CA PHE A 550 3.51 -10.49 -18.00
C PHE A 550 3.53 -9.59 -19.24
N VAL A 551 4.44 -9.86 -20.19
CA VAL A 551 4.54 -9.11 -21.46
C VAL A 551 3.26 -9.26 -22.29
N GLN A 552 2.66 -10.45 -22.28
CA GLN A 552 1.42 -10.75 -22.99
C GLN A 552 0.25 -9.86 -22.54
N MET A 553 0.24 -9.36 -21.30
CA MET A 553 -0.75 -8.39 -20.82
C MET A 553 -0.68 -7.05 -21.55
N PHE A 554 0.48 -6.72 -22.13
CA PHE A 554 0.76 -5.49 -22.86
C PHE A 554 0.73 -5.65 -24.38
N LYS A 555 0.35 -6.82 -24.91
CA LYS A 555 0.41 -7.11 -26.35
C LYS A 555 -0.33 -6.10 -27.23
N GLU A 556 -1.39 -5.48 -26.72
CA GLU A 556 -2.19 -4.46 -27.44
C GLU A 556 -1.46 -3.11 -27.60
N VAL A 557 -0.41 -2.85 -26.82
CA VAL A 557 0.33 -1.58 -26.81
C VAL A 557 1.81 -1.72 -27.17
N ILE A 558 2.32 -2.96 -27.25
CA ILE A 558 3.65 -3.25 -27.78
C ILE A 558 3.52 -3.28 -29.31
N VAL A 559 4.14 -2.30 -29.98
CA VAL A 559 4.27 -2.29 -31.44
C VAL A 559 5.38 -3.28 -31.81
N ASP A 560 5.12 -4.14 -32.79
CA ASP A 560 6.09 -5.12 -33.32
C ASP A 560 7.39 -4.48 -33.85
#